data_AF-A0A0Q8XEJ0-F1
#
_entry.id   AF-A0A0Q8XEJ0-F1
#
_cell.length_a   1.000
_cell.length_b   1.000
_cell.length_c   1.000
_cell.angle_alpha   90.00
_cell.angle_beta   90.00
_cell.angle_gamma   90.00
#
_symmetry.space_group_name_H-M   'P 1'
#
loop_
_entity.id
_entity.type
_entity.pdbx_description
1 polymer ?
#
loop_
_entity_poly.entity_id
_entity_poly.type
_entity_poly.pdbx_seq_one_letter_code
_entity_poly.pdbx_strand_id
1 'polypeptide(L)'
;MINATQLAALSPQKRAQVIYAEAQSQLSSRLWRAALGDGEGKDNRDTSPFSPNNIKMDSLLGLLGGGSEGLTGTQGHCACHCACSCHQPTADSANDAKLAPRVGTTGAGTIDPDEPRTYTPPNLMSGATGTMASGDLKLGPNARYAATFAQAEARTGIPASALAAIVDAEAAKTSDGSWNTHSRNPRSSAAGLGQFLSGTWQDLAQTEGTWLNKYAAERGWLDGRGRLQTGNRAELLALRYDPQASILGVADLAKCNLDRLEKGGVRVRTDAETLAKAAYLGHHLGLGDARKFLSGGIDSGRARMLLSAQIGSSAAAQRIASTGDATQAHRQWLLGFIDRRIRPDAFAS
;
A
#
# COMPACT_ATOMS: atom_id res chain seq x y z
N MET A 1 -18.98 -10.16 1.13
CA MET A 1 -20.25 -10.01 0.39
C MET A 1 -21.29 -9.52 1.37
N ILE A 2 -21.80 -8.30 1.18
CA ILE A 2 -22.91 -7.76 1.99
C ILE A 2 -24.13 -8.66 1.74
N ASN A 3 -24.74 -9.16 2.81
CA ASN A 3 -25.87 -10.08 2.68
C ASN A 3 -27.14 -9.32 2.27
N ALA A 4 -28.09 -9.96 1.58
CA ALA A 4 -29.25 -9.28 0.99
C ALA A 4 -30.08 -8.45 2.01
N THR A 5 -30.10 -8.91 3.26
CA THR A 5 -30.74 -8.23 4.40
C THR A 5 -30.05 -6.93 4.81
N GLN A 6 -28.72 -6.84 4.70
CA GLN A 6 -27.95 -5.65 5.02
C GLN A 6 -28.07 -4.58 3.92
N LEU A 7 -28.25 -5.00 2.67
CA LEU A 7 -28.47 -4.09 1.54
C LEU A 7 -29.85 -3.43 1.62
N ALA A 8 -30.88 -4.15 2.09
CA ALA A 8 -32.22 -3.62 2.25
C ALA A 8 -32.35 -2.54 3.34
N ALA A 9 -31.48 -2.57 4.36
CA ALA A 9 -31.46 -1.62 5.47
C ALA A 9 -30.82 -0.25 5.14
N LEU A 10 -30.20 -0.11 3.96
CA LEU A 10 -29.57 1.12 3.53
C LEU A 10 -30.57 2.07 2.84
N SER A 11 -30.36 3.39 2.98
CA SER A 11 -31.09 4.40 2.20
C SER A 11 -30.94 4.14 0.68
N PRO A 12 -31.94 4.46 -0.15
CA PRO A 12 -31.89 4.23 -1.61
C PRO A 12 -30.61 4.75 -2.29
N GLN A 13 -30.10 5.91 -1.87
CA GLN A 13 -28.88 6.53 -2.40
C GLN A 13 -27.62 5.73 -2.04
N LYS A 14 -27.47 5.33 -0.76
CA LYS A 14 -26.35 4.47 -0.32
C LYS A 14 -26.40 3.08 -0.95
N ARG A 15 -27.60 2.52 -1.15
CA ARG A 15 -27.77 1.26 -1.89
C ARG A 15 -27.27 1.40 -3.32
N ALA A 16 -27.67 2.47 -4.02
CA ALA A 16 -27.23 2.72 -5.38
C ALA A 16 -25.70 2.87 -5.46
N GLN A 17 -25.07 3.57 -4.51
CA GLN A 17 -23.60 3.71 -4.45
C GLN A 17 -22.88 2.37 -4.23
N VAL A 18 -23.36 1.54 -3.31
CA VAL A 18 -22.77 0.22 -3.04
C VAL A 18 -22.93 -0.71 -4.25
N ILE A 19 -24.12 -0.73 -4.87
CA ILE A 19 -24.40 -1.50 -6.08
C ILE A 19 -23.52 -1.02 -7.23
N TYR A 20 -23.37 0.29 -7.41
CA TYR A 20 -22.55 0.89 -8.46
C TYR A 20 -21.06 0.57 -8.28
N ALA A 21 -20.55 0.70 -7.04
CA ALA A 21 -19.17 0.38 -6.72
C ALA A 21 -18.86 -1.11 -6.92
N GLU A 22 -19.77 -2.00 -6.52
CA GLU A 22 -19.63 -3.45 -6.73
C GLU A 22 -19.72 -3.80 -8.21
N ALA A 23 -20.68 -3.23 -8.95
CA ALA A 23 -20.82 -3.45 -10.38
C ALA A 23 -19.59 -2.98 -11.17
N GLN A 24 -19.01 -1.83 -10.81
CA GLN A 24 -17.78 -1.32 -11.42
C GLN A 24 -16.56 -2.21 -11.10
N SER A 25 -16.49 -2.73 -9.87
CA SER A 25 -15.47 -3.70 -9.45
C SER A 25 -15.57 -5.02 -10.21
N GLN A 26 -16.79 -5.55 -10.41
CA GLN A 26 -17.01 -6.80 -11.14
C GLN A 26 -16.85 -6.65 -12.65
N LEU A 27 -17.33 -5.54 -13.24
CA LEU A 27 -17.19 -5.26 -14.67
C LEU A 27 -15.71 -5.10 -15.04
N SER A 28 -14.95 -4.33 -14.25
CA SER A 28 -13.49 -4.23 -14.45
C SER A 28 -12.82 -5.60 -14.32
N SER A 29 -13.16 -6.39 -13.30
CA SER A 29 -12.61 -7.75 -13.13
C SER A 29 -12.91 -8.70 -14.29
N ARG A 30 -14.08 -8.59 -14.93
CA ARG A 30 -14.48 -9.40 -16.09
C ARG A 30 -13.79 -8.94 -17.37
N LEU A 31 -13.69 -7.63 -17.60
CA LEU A 31 -12.97 -7.05 -18.73
C LEU A 31 -11.47 -7.41 -18.67
N TRP A 32 -10.88 -7.42 -17.47
CA TRP A 32 -9.50 -7.86 -17.26
C TRP A 32 -9.31 -9.36 -17.54
N ARG A 33 -10.24 -10.22 -17.13
CA ARG A 33 -10.19 -11.66 -17.44
C ARG A 33 -10.33 -11.93 -18.94
N ALA A 34 -11.19 -11.17 -19.61
CA ALA A 34 -11.36 -11.26 -21.07
C ALA A 34 -10.13 -10.75 -21.84
N ALA A 35 -9.44 -9.72 -21.33
CA ALA A 35 -8.26 -9.13 -21.96
C ALA A 35 -6.97 -9.95 -21.75
N LEU A 36 -6.86 -10.69 -20.64
CA LEU A 36 -5.68 -11.50 -20.31
C LEU A 36 -5.67 -12.88 -20.98
N GLY A 37 -6.79 -13.31 -21.61
CA GLY A 37 -6.89 -14.56 -22.33
C GLY A 37 -6.39 -15.76 -21.51
N ASP A 38 -7.20 -16.23 -20.55
CA ASP A 38 -6.87 -17.46 -19.82
C ASP A 38 -6.74 -18.61 -20.83
N GLY A 39 -5.49 -19.02 -21.06
CA GLY A 39 -5.15 -20.14 -21.93
C GLY A 39 -5.44 -21.44 -21.22
N GLU A 40 -6.54 -22.10 -21.58
CA GLU A 40 -6.67 -23.53 -21.33
C GLU A 40 -5.65 -24.26 -22.22
N GLY A 41 -4.54 -24.65 -21.61
CA GLY A 41 -3.65 -25.68 -22.12
C GLY A 41 -4.38 -27.02 -22.10
N LYS A 42 -4.66 -27.52 -23.31
CA LYS A 42 -5.18 -28.86 -23.62
C LYS A 42 -4.58 -29.95 -22.74
N ASP A 43 -5.45 -30.72 -22.08
CA ASP A 43 -5.37 -32.16 -22.14
C ASP A 43 -6.70 -32.69 -22.69
N ASN A 44 -6.62 -33.28 -23.88
CA ASN A 44 -7.76 -33.78 -24.63
C ASN A 44 -8.03 -35.23 -24.23
N ARG A 45 -9.22 -35.51 -23.72
CA ARG A 45 -9.91 -36.80 -23.93
C ARG A 45 -11.41 -36.62 -23.67
N ASP A 46 -12.13 -36.56 -24.78
CA ASP A 46 -13.52 -36.99 -24.99
C ASP A 46 -14.59 -36.56 -23.98
N THR A 47 -15.46 -35.61 -24.37
CA THR A 47 -16.79 -35.91 -24.93
C THR A 47 -17.64 -34.65 -25.14
N SER A 48 -18.39 -34.67 -26.22
CA SER A 48 -19.20 -33.60 -26.82
C SER A 48 -20.42 -33.13 -25.98
N PRO A 49 -21.10 -32.03 -26.40
CA PRO A 49 -21.97 -31.22 -25.56
C PRO A 49 -23.46 -31.64 -25.65
N PHE A 50 -23.99 -32.41 -24.69
CA PHE A 50 -25.44 -32.57 -24.48
C PHE A 50 -25.80 -33.04 -23.03
N SER A 51 -26.13 -32.10 -22.13
CA SER A 51 -27.14 -32.18 -21.01
C SER A 51 -26.98 -33.26 -19.88
N PRO A 52 -27.88 -33.39 -18.83
CA PRO A 52 -28.08 -32.57 -17.61
C PRO A 52 -28.12 -33.35 -16.24
N ASN A 53 -28.12 -32.64 -15.08
CA ASN A 53 -28.48 -33.08 -13.69
C ASN A 53 -27.55 -34.14 -12.98
N ASN A 54 -27.42 -34.33 -11.66
CA ASN A 54 -28.05 -33.86 -10.41
C ASN A 54 -27.13 -34.17 -9.18
N ILE A 55 -27.62 -33.83 -8.00
CA ILE A 55 -27.05 -33.71 -6.65
C ILE A 55 -27.08 -35.01 -5.77
N LYS A 56 -26.12 -35.12 -4.81
CA LYS A 56 -26.09 -35.83 -3.48
C LYS A 56 -25.92 -37.35 -3.36
N MET A 57 -24.99 -37.80 -2.48
CA MET A 57 -25.22 -38.97 -1.58
C MET A 57 -24.32 -39.12 -0.33
N ASP A 58 -23.26 -38.32 -0.08
CA ASP A 58 -22.34 -38.63 1.05
C ASP A 58 -22.51 -37.78 2.32
N SER A 59 -23.45 -36.84 2.39
CA SER A 59 -23.67 -36.01 3.60
C SER A 59 -24.87 -36.43 4.45
N LEU A 60 -25.38 -37.66 4.27
CA LEU A 60 -26.53 -38.19 5.00
C LEU A 60 -26.23 -39.47 5.82
N LEU A 61 -24.98 -39.64 6.27
CA LEU A 61 -24.58 -40.75 7.15
C LEU A 61 -23.67 -40.35 8.32
N GLY A 62 -23.66 -39.05 8.69
CA GLY A 62 -22.94 -38.55 9.87
C GLY A 62 -23.83 -38.26 11.10
N LEU A 63 -25.12 -38.58 11.02
CA LEU A 63 -26.10 -38.25 12.05
C LEU A 63 -26.85 -39.52 12.46
N LEU A 64 -26.25 -40.38 13.31
CA LEU A 64 -26.89 -41.34 14.23
C LEU A 64 -25.84 -42.35 14.80
N GLY A 65 -25.35 -42.11 16.02
CA GLY A 65 -24.62 -43.06 16.89
C GLY A 65 -23.17 -43.36 16.47
N GLY A 66 -22.15 -43.46 17.32
CA GLY A 66 -22.08 -43.77 18.74
C GLY A 66 -21.12 -44.95 18.91
N GLY A 67 -19.94 -44.73 19.53
CA GLY A 67 -19.15 -45.79 20.16
C GLY A 67 -17.81 -46.20 19.52
N SER A 68 -16.81 -46.28 20.41
CA SER A 68 -15.61 -47.14 20.45
C SER A 68 -14.41 -46.95 19.50
N GLU A 69 -13.30 -46.55 20.15
CA GLU A 69 -11.96 -47.18 20.18
C GLU A 69 -11.13 -47.40 18.90
N GLY A 70 -9.93 -46.79 18.92
CA GLY A 70 -8.68 -47.55 18.91
C GLY A 70 -7.92 -47.73 17.58
N LEU A 71 -6.59 -47.64 17.70
CA LEU A 71 -5.51 -48.18 16.83
C LEU A 71 -4.76 -47.20 15.89
N THR A 72 -3.74 -46.56 16.49
CA THR A 72 -2.29 -46.69 16.19
C THR A 72 -1.77 -46.94 14.75
N GLY A 73 -0.74 -46.16 14.39
CA GLY A 73 0.37 -46.53 13.49
C GLY A 73 0.59 -45.52 12.37
N THR A 74 1.78 -45.06 11.99
CA THR A 74 3.17 -45.34 12.38
C THR A 74 4.05 -44.20 11.83
N GLN A 75 5.19 -43.96 12.48
CA GLN A 75 6.24 -43.03 12.07
C GLN A 75 6.97 -43.54 10.81
N GLY A 76 7.27 -42.65 9.86
CA GLY A 76 8.24 -42.87 8.80
C GLY A 76 9.47 -41.98 9.02
N HIS A 77 10.56 -42.57 9.50
CA HIS A 77 11.89 -41.94 9.57
C HIS A 77 12.60 -42.07 8.23
N CYS A 78 13.20 -40.99 7.74
CA CYS A 78 14.00 -40.99 6.51
C CYS A 78 15.50 -41.15 6.83
N ALA A 79 16.16 -42.09 6.14
CA ALA A 79 17.57 -42.46 6.34
C ALA A 79 18.50 -41.72 5.36
N CYS A 80 18.83 -40.46 5.66
CA CYS A 80 19.86 -39.73 4.92
C CYS A 80 20.86 -39.07 5.89
N HIS A 81 22.10 -39.54 5.84
CA HIS A 81 23.26 -38.96 6.52
C HIS A 81 23.75 -37.74 5.74
N CYS A 82 23.33 -36.53 6.14
CA CYS A 82 23.94 -35.27 5.70
C CYS A 82 23.90 -34.25 6.84
N ALA A 83 25.05 -33.62 7.12
CA ALA A 83 25.17 -32.54 8.09
C ALA A 83 24.84 -31.19 7.41
N CYS A 84 23.56 -30.83 7.35
CA CYS A 84 23.09 -29.50 6.97
C CYS A 84 22.26 -28.89 8.11
N SER A 85 22.37 -27.58 8.32
CA SER A 85 21.76 -26.79 9.40
C SER A 85 20.22 -26.69 9.37
N CYS A 86 19.54 -27.64 8.74
CA CYS A 86 18.08 -27.64 8.57
C CYS A 86 17.32 -28.37 9.70
N HIS A 87 18.01 -28.91 10.71
CA HIS A 87 17.40 -29.61 11.86
C HIS A 87 18.07 -29.23 13.20
N GLN A 88 17.95 -27.98 13.64
CA GLN A 88 18.15 -27.66 15.05
C GLN A 88 16.80 -27.65 15.79
N PRO A 89 16.65 -28.41 16.89
CA PRO A 89 15.48 -28.33 17.74
C PRO A 89 15.48 -26.98 18.46
N THR A 90 14.40 -26.21 18.33
CA THR A 90 14.19 -25.00 19.11
C THR A 90 13.96 -25.39 20.57
N ALA A 91 14.96 -25.16 21.42
CA ALA A 91 14.81 -25.20 22.85
C ALA A 91 14.01 -23.97 23.29
N ASP A 92 12.95 -24.23 24.06
CA ASP A 92 12.16 -23.23 24.77
C ASP A 92 13.04 -22.35 25.66
N SER A 93 12.88 -21.04 25.53
CA SER A 93 13.20 -20.09 26.58
C SER A 93 12.30 -18.87 26.42
N ALA A 94 11.32 -18.81 27.31
CA ALA A 94 10.50 -17.65 27.57
C ALA A 94 11.38 -16.43 27.85
N ASN A 95 11.13 -15.32 27.14
CA ASN A 95 11.39 -14.00 27.67
C ASN A 95 10.47 -12.99 26.99
N ASP A 96 9.72 -12.29 27.85
CA ASP A 96 8.81 -11.21 27.53
C ASP A 96 9.48 -10.11 26.69
N ALA A 97 9.11 -10.03 25.42
CA ALA A 97 9.39 -8.87 24.58
C ALA A 97 8.07 -8.36 23.99
N LYS A 98 7.63 -7.21 24.50
CA LYS A 98 6.54 -6.39 23.95
C LYS A 98 6.57 -6.41 22.42
N LEU A 99 5.52 -6.99 21.84
CA LEU A 99 5.22 -6.94 20.40
C LEU A 99 5.06 -5.48 19.96
N ALA A 100 6.13 -4.90 19.41
CA ALA A 100 5.99 -3.70 18.59
C ALA A 100 5.26 -4.08 17.29
N PRO A 101 4.26 -3.29 16.85
CA PRO A 101 3.51 -3.59 15.63
C PRO A 101 4.46 -3.54 14.43
N ARG A 102 4.56 -4.66 13.70
CA ARG A 102 5.25 -4.75 12.41
C ARG A 102 4.41 -4.01 11.37
N VAL A 103 4.74 -2.75 11.12
CA VAL A 103 4.10 -1.99 10.04
C VAL A 103 4.62 -2.51 8.70
N GLY A 104 3.68 -2.95 7.87
CA GLY A 104 3.93 -3.45 6.53
C GLY A 104 4.63 -2.41 5.66
N THR A 105 5.64 -2.85 4.92
CA THR A 105 6.28 -2.06 3.88
C THR A 105 5.24 -1.76 2.81
N THR A 106 5.06 -0.51 2.43
CA THR A 106 4.61 -0.16 1.09
C THR A 106 5.61 -0.79 0.12
N GLY A 107 5.17 -1.81 -0.60
CA GLY A 107 5.99 -2.47 -1.61
C GLY A 107 6.31 -1.40 -2.64
N ALA A 108 7.60 -1.10 -2.80
CA ALA A 108 8.09 -0.04 -3.68
C ALA A 108 7.29 -0.04 -4.98
N GLY A 109 6.40 0.95 -5.10
CA GLY A 109 5.48 1.05 -6.21
C GLY A 109 6.28 1.08 -7.50
N THR A 110 5.74 0.46 -8.54
CA THR A 110 6.35 0.54 -9.86
C THR A 110 6.21 1.97 -10.34
N ILE A 111 7.32 2.68 -10.45
CA ILE A 111 7.33 4.05 -10.96
C ILE A 111 7.42 3.93 -12.47
N ASP A 112 6.50 4.55 -13.20
CA ASP A 112 6.62 4.64 -14.66
C ASP A 112 7.87 5.51 -14.98
N PRO A 113 8.91 4.94 -15.60
CA PRO A 113 10.15 5.66 -15.87
C PRO A 113 10.01 6.70 -16.99
N ASP A 114 8.93 6.67 -17.78
CA ASP A 114 8.81 7.39 -19.06
C ASP A 114 7.69 8.45 -19.10
N GLU A 115 7.11 8.88 -17.98
CA GLU A 115 6.13 10.00 -18.02
C GLU A 115 6.85 11.32 -18.39
N PRO A 116 6.71 11.87 -19.62
CA PRO A 116 7.44 13.05 -20.04
C PRO A 116 6.68 14.30 -19.61
N ARG A 117 7.34 15.27 -18.95
CA ARG A 117 6.80 16.64 -18.87
C ARG A 117 7.85 17.70 -19.13
N THR A 118 7.54 18.53 -20.11
CA THR A 118 8.16 19.81 -20.40
C THR A 118 8.04 20.73 -19.19
N TYR A 119 9.19 21.14 -18.66
CA TYR A 119 9.30 22.12 -17.59
C TYR A 119 9.34 23.52 -18.20
N THR A 120 8.41 24.39 -17.82
CA THR A 120 8.52 25.83 -18.06
C THR A 120 8.87 26.50 -16.73
N PRO A 121 10.05 27.12 -16.58
CA PRO A 121 10.45 27.75 -15.32
C PRO A 121 9.62 29.01 -15.04
N PRO A 122 9.14 29.22 -13.79
CA PRO A 122 8.64 30.52 -13.39
C PRO A 122 9.79 31.46 -12.98
N ASN A 123 9.58 32.73 -13.30
CA ASN A 123 10.49 33.85 -13.10
C ASN A 123 10.59 34.22 -11.60
N LEU A 124 11.81 34.42 -11.10
CA LEU A 124 12.09 34.78 -9.70
C LEU A 124 12.06 36.31 -9.51
N MET A 125 11.19 36.81 -8.64
CA MET A 125 11.34 38.13 -7.99
C MET A 125 11.06 37.99 -6.48
N SER A 126 11.91 38.66 -5.70
CA SER A 126 12.08 38.54 -4.24
C SER A 126 11.01 39.24 -3.40
N GLY A 127 10.83 38.75 -2.16
CA GLY A 127 10.79 39.65 -0.99
C GLY A 127 9.82 39.34 0.14
N ALA A 128 10.41 39.08 1.31
CA ALA A 128 9.97 39.45 2.67
C ALA A 128 9.19 38.45 3.55
N THR A 129 9.71 38.39 4.77
CA THR A 129 9.40 37.60 5.96
C THR A 129 8.03 37.89 6.58
N GLY A 130 7.31 36.84 6.98
CA GLY A 130 6.11 36.96 7.82
C GLY A 130 5.49 35.60 8.14
N THR A 131 5.12 35.42 9.41
CA THR A 131 4.46 34.26 10.04
C THR A 131 3.55 33.46 9.10
N MET A 132 3.93 32.21 8.82
CA MET A 132 3.26 31.27 7.91
C MET A 132 1.86 30.87 8.43
N ALA A 133 0.86 31.70 8.16
CA ALA A 133 -0.52 31.24 7.99
C ALA A 133 -0.59 30.45 6.67
N SER A 134 -1.37 29.36 6.63
CA SER A 134 -1.57 28.46 5.49
C SER A 134 -1.59 29.22 4.15
N GLY A 135 -0.44 29.28 3.47
CA GLY A 135 -0.31 29.94 2.17
C GLY A 135 -1.15 29.21 1.13
N ASP A 136 -1.65 29.96 0.15
CA ASP A 136 -2.52 29.46 -0.91
C ASP A 136 -1.86 28.29 -1.66
N LEU A 137 -2.28 27.06 -1.34
CA LEU A 137 -1.72 25.83 -1.89
C LEU A 137 -1.96 25.75 -3.41
N LYS A 138 -0.87 25.74 -4.20
CA LYS A 138 -0.92 25.69 -5.67
C LYS A 138 -1.19 24.26 -6.17
N LEU A 139 -2.47 23.87 -6.23
CA LEU A 139 -2.88 22.52 -6.66
C LEU A 139 -3.32 22.41 -8.13
N GLY A 140 -3.50 23.54 -8.83
CA GLY A 140 -3.98 23.54 -10.21
C GLY A 140 -5.33 22.80 -10.36
N PRO A 141 -5.44 21.80 -11.27
CA PRO A 141 -6.66 20.99 -11.45
C PRO A 141 -7.15 20.26 -10.18
N ASN A 142 -6.28 20.15 -9.18
CA ASN A 142 -6.53 19.46 -7.92
C ASN A 142 -6.99 20.40 -6.78
N ALA A 143 -7.27 21.68 -7.08
CA ALA A 143 -7.69 22.69 -6.09
C ALA A 143 -8.87 22.27 -5.20
N ARG A 144 -9.74 21.38 -5.70
CA ARG A 144 -10.83 20.75 -4.94
C ARG A 144 -10.38 20.03 -3.65
N TYR A 145 -9.10 19.69 -3.51
CA TYR A 145 -8.54 19.01 -2.35
C TYR A 145 -7.89 19.95 -1.33
N ALA A 146 -7.88 21.27 -1.55
CA ALA A 146 -7.20 22.24 -0.67
C ALA A 146 -7.65 22.12 0.80
N ALA A 147 -8.95 22.02 1.05
CA ALA A 147 -9.50 21.85 2.40
C ALA A 147 -9.04 20.55 3.07
N THR A 148 -8.93 19.47 2.30
CA THR A 148 -8.42 18.18 2.80
C THR A 148 -6.95 18.28 3.18
N PHE A 149 -6.13 18.98 2.40
CA PHE A 149 -4.72 19.19 2.76
C PHE A 149 -4.56 20.09 3.99
N ALA A 150 -5.39 21.14 4.13
CA ALA A 150 -5.41 21.94 5.34
C ALA A 150 -5.78 21.10 6.58
N GLN A 151 -6.76 20.20 6.45
CA GLN A 151 -7.09 19.23 7.50
C GLN A 151 -5.92 18.28 7.80
N ALA A 152 -5.25 17.79 6.76
CA ALA A 152 -4.13 16.87 6.89
C ALA A 152 -2.92 17.52 7.60
N GLU A 153 -2.62 18.78 7.25
CA GLU A 153 -1.60 19.60 7.90
C GLU A 153 -1.94 19.83 9.38
N ALA A 154 -3.15 20.30 9.68
CA ALA A 154 -3.59 20.54 11.05
C ALA A 154 -3.50 19.29 11.94
N ARG A 155 -3.74 18.10 11.37
CA ARG A 155 -3.68 16.83 12.10
C ARG A 155 -2.26 16.34 12.37
N THR A 156 -1.32 16.62 11.48
CA THR A 156 -0.01 15.95 11.48
C THR A 156 1.16 16.89 11.73
N GLY A 157 0.95 18.20 11.58
CA GLY A 157 1.99 19.22 11.56
C GLY A 157 2.90 19.16 10.33
N ILE A 158 2.54 18.37 9.31
CA ILE A 158 3.28 18.29 8.05
C ILE A 158 2.72 19.35 7.10
N PRO A 159 3.54 20.25 6.52
CA PRO A 159 3.05 21.29 5.62
C PRO A 159 2.21 20.74 4.48
N ALA A 160 1.09 21.38 4.16
CA ALA A 160 0.20 20.97 3.08
C ALA A 160 0.92 20.83 1.72
N SER A 161 1.90 21.71 1.45
CA SER A 161 2.73 21.66 0.24
C SER A 161 3.60 20.41 0.15
N ALA A 162 4.15 19.94 1.27
CA ALA A 162 4.91 18.69 1.34
C ALA A 162 4.01 17.47 1.13
N LEU A 163 2.81 17.46 1.72
CA LEU A 163 1.82 16.41 1.51
C LEU A 163 1.34 16.36 0.05
N ALA A 164 1.10 17.52 -0.56
CA ALA A 164 0.71 17.62 -1.96
C ALA A 164 1.80 17.07 -2.90
N ALA A 165 3.07 17.36 -2.61
CA ALA A 165 4.19 16.80 -3.37
C ALA A 165 4.27 15.27 -3.29
N ILE A 166 4.00 14.68 -2.11
CA ILE A 166 3.96 13.21 -1.95
C ILE A 166 2.80 12.63 -2.75
N VAL A 167 1.60 13.21 -2.63
CA VAL A 167 0.42 12.73 -3.38
C VAL A 167 0.63 12.87 -4.88
N ASP A 168 1.21 13.97 -5.35
CA ASP A 168 1.50 14.18 -6.78
C ASP A 168 2.53 13.19 -7.34
N ALA A 169 3.48 12.76 -6.50
CA ALA A 169 4.47 11.75 -6.87
C ALA A 169 3.87 10.35 -6.97
N GLU A 170 2.85 10.03 -6.17
CA GLU A 170 2.23 8.70 -6.10
C GLU A 170 1.01 8.54 -7.03
N ALA A 171 0.21 9.59 -7.18
CA ALA A 171 -1.04 9.51 -7.91
C ALA A 171 -0.80 9.45 -9.42
N ALA A 172 -1.45 8.49 -10.09
CA ALA A 172 -1.62 8.56 -11.53
C ALA A 172 -2.44 9.82 -11.89
N LYS A 173 -2.19 10.40 -13.06
CA LYS A 173 -2.82 11.64 -13.52
C LYS A 173 -3.72 11.37 -14.73
N THR A 174 -4.86 12.05 -14.80
CA THR A 174 -5.67 12.13 -16.01
C THR A 174 -5.03 13.12 -17.00
N SER A 175 -5.53 13.13 -18.24
CA SER A 175 -4.99 13.96 -19.33
C SER A 175 -5.04 15.46 -19.05
N ASP A 176 -5.99 15.91 -18.23
CA ASP A 176 -6.13 17.29 -17.76
C ASP A 176 -5.22 17.63 -16.56
N GLY A 177 -4.38 16.68 -16.12
CA GLY A 177 -3.46 16.84 -14.99
C GLY A 177 -4.10 16.62 -13.62
N SER A 178 -5.40 16.28 -13.54
CA SER A 178 -6.04 15.94 -12.28
C SER A 178 -5.57 14.58 -11.75
N TRP A 179 -5.55 14.39 -10.44
CA TRP A 179 -5.16 13.11 -9.85
C TRP A 179 -6.29 12.09 -9.96
N ASN A 180 -5.94 10.88 -10.40
CA ASN A 180 -6.86 9.76 -10.57
C ASN A 180 -7.05 9.01 -9.25
N THR A 181 -8.19 9.25 -8.59
CA THR A 181 -8.56 8.57 -7.32
C THR A 181 -8.76 7.08 -7.47
N HIS A 182 -8.99 6.59 -8.69
CA HIS A 182 -9.16 5.18 -9.01
C HIS A 182 -7.87 4.51 -9.52
N SER A 183 -6.73 5.19 -9.38
CA SER A 183 -5.41 4.63 -9.69
C SER A 183 -5.19 3.29 -8.99
N ARG A 184 -4.62 2.33 -9.72
CA ARG A 184 -4.28 1.01 -9.20
C ARG A 184 -3.06 0.46 -9.92
N ASN A 185 -2.16 -0.14 -9.15
CA ASN A 185 -1.03 -0.86 -9.70
C ASN A 185 -1.44 -2.28 -10.12
N PRO A 186 -1.25 -2.71 -11.38
CA PRO A 186 -1.62 -4.06 -11.81
C PRO A 186 -0.72 -5.15 -11.22
N ARG A 187 0.49 -4.80 -10.75
CA ARG A 187 1.48 -5.74 -10.19
C ARG A 187 1.44 -5.82 -8.67
N SER A 188 0.56 -5.08 -8.00
CA SER A 188 0.47 -5.07 -6.54
C SER A 188 -0.93 -4.76 -6.03
N SER A 189 -1.09 -4.69 -4.70
CA SER A 189 -2.34 -4.25 -4.09
C SER A 189 -2.47 -2.73 -4.00
N ALA A 190 -1.47 -1.96 -4.46
CA ALA A 190 -1.46 -0.49 -4.37
C ALA A 190 -2.65 0.14 -5.10
N ALA A 191 -3.35 1.05 -4.42
CA ALA A 191 -4.52 1.74 -4.95
C ALA A 191 -4.68 3.13 -4.34
N GLY A 192 -5.38 4.00 -5.08
CA GLY A 192 -5.74 5.34 -4.62
C GLY A 192 -4.67 6.39 -4.84
N LEU A 193 -4.95 7.61 -4.36
CA LEU A 193 -4.04 8.75 -4.50
C LEU A 193 -2.68 8.55 -3.81
N GLY A 194 -2.64 7.75 -2.73
CA GLY A 194 -1.41 7.40 -2.03
C GLY A 194 -0.82 6.04 -2.39
N GLN A 195 -1.39 5.34 -3.39
CA GLN A 195 -0.95 4.00 -3.81
C GLN A 195 -0.75 3.01 -2.64
N PHE A 196 -1.67 3.03 -1.67
CA PHE A 196 -1.55 2.22 -0.45
C PHE A 196 -1.67 0.72 -0.73
N LEU A 197 -0.76 -0.07 -0.19
CA LEU A 197 -0.94 -1.52 -0.12
C LEU A 197 -2.04 -1.90 0.88
N SER A 198 -2.68 -3.06 0.66
CA SER A 198 -3.75 -3.55 1.54
C SER A 198 -3.29 -3.72 2.99
N GLY A 199 -2.06 -4.23 3.21
CA GLY A 199 -1.50 -4.42 4.54
C GLY A 199 -1.25 -3.10 5.26
N THR A 200 -0.55 -2.17 4.62
CA THR A 200 -0.28 -0.84 5.18
C THR A 200 -1.57 -0.07 5.51
N TRP A 201 -2.59 -0.16 4.64
CA TRP A 201 -3.88 0.49 4.89
C TRP A 201 -4.61 -0.09 6.10
N GLN A 202 -4.59 -1.41 6.24
CA GLN A 202 -5.12 -2.12 7.40
C GLN A 202 -4.32 -1.78 8.69
N ASP A 203 -3.00 -1.63 8.58
CA ASP A 203 -2.16 -1.22 9.72
C ASP A 203 -2.50 0.20 10.19
N LEU A 204 -2.73 1.13 9.27
CA LEU A 204 -3.19 2.48 9.62
C LEU A 204 -4.53 2.42 10.37
N ALA A 205 -5.50 1.65 9.89
CA ALA A 205 -6.79 1.50 10.57
C ALA A 205 -6.68 0.89 11.98
N GLN A 206 -5.61 0.18 12.28
CA GLN A 206 -5.35 -0.40 13.60
C GLN A 206 -4.35 0.43 14.44
N THR A 207 -3.81 1.51 13.87
CA THR A 207 -2.88 2.41 14.56
C THR A 207 -3.65 3.56 15.19
N GLU A 208 -3.65 3.60 16.52
CA GLU A 208 -4.30 4.65 17.31
C GLU A 208 -3.82 6.05 16.90
N GLY A 209 -4.76 7.00 16.87
CA GLY A 209 -4.51 8.40 16.50
C GLY A 209 -4.61 8.69 14.99
N THR A 210 -4.56 7.68 14.13
CA THR A 210 -4.80 7.88 12.70
C THR A 210 -6.28 8.13 12.40
N TRP A 211 -6.54 8.80 11.28
CA TRP A 211 -7.88 9.08 10.79
C TRP A 211 -8.64 7.78 10.46
N LEU A 212 -7.96 6.81 9.82
CA LEU A 212 -8.56 5.52 9.52
C LEU A 212 -8.93 4.74 10.77
N ASN A 213 -8.11 4.80 11.81
CA ASN A 213 -8.41 4.16 13.07
C ASN A 213 -9.65 4.77 13.73
N LYS A 214 -9.73 6.10 13.78
CA LYS A 214 -10.94 6.80 14.24
C LYS A 214 -12.18 6.40 13.41
N TYR A 215 -12.05 6.44 12.08
CA TYR A 215 -13.13 6.08 11.16
C TYR A 215 -13.64 4.64 11.36
N ALA A 216 -12.72 3.69 11.55
CA ALA A 216 -13.02 2.28 11.79
C ALA A 216 -13.62 2.05 13.19
N ALA A 217 -13.10 2.72 14.22
CA ALA A 217 -13.60 2.64 15.59
C ALA A 217 -15.05 3.15 15.70
N GLU A 218 -15.36 4.31 15.10
CA GLU A 218 -16.71 4.89 15.07
C GLU A 218 -17.75 3.99 14.39
N ARG A 219 -17.31 3.04 13.56
CA ARG A 219 -18.17 2.08 12.86
C ARG A 219 -18.21 0.70 13.50
N GLY A 220 -17.53 0.51 14.63
CA GLY A 220 -17.42 -0.79 15.29
C GLY A 220 -16.67 -1.81 14.43
N TRP A 221 -15.76 -1.38 13.57
CA TRP A 221 -14.98 -2.28 12.70
C TRP A 221 -13.79 -2.92 13.39
N LEU A 222 -13.39 -2.38 14.55
CA LEU A 222 -12.29 -2.88 15.36
C LEU A 222 -12.81 -3.76 16.50
N ASP A 223 -12.05 -4.78 16.88
CA ASP A 223 -12.34 -5.59 18.07
C ASP A 223 -11.83 -4.89 19.36
N GLY A 224 -12.06 -5.51 20.52
CA GLY A 224 -11.59 -4.98 21.81
C GLY A 224 -10.07 -4.86 21.96
N ARG A 225 -9.29 -5.36 20.99
CA ARG A 225 -7.82 -5.24 20.91
C ARG A 225 -7.40 -4.26 19.81
N GLY A 226 -8.33 -3.52 19.21
CA GLY A 226 -8.07 -2.58 18.13
C GLY A 226 -7.79 -3.24 16.77
N ARG A 227 -8.06 -4.54 16.60
CA ARG A 227 -7.81 -5.26 15.35
C ARG A 227 -9.00 -5.18 14.42
N LEU A 228 -8.73 -5.09 13.12
CA LEU A 228 -9.79 -5.06 12.11
C LEU A 228 -10.55 -6.39 12.08
N GLN A 229 -11.86 -6.33 12.23
CA GLN A 229 -12.74 -7.49 12.09
C GLN A 229 -12.82 -7.92 10.61
N THR A 230 -12.73 -9.22 10.34
CA THR A 230 -12.67 -9.80 8.98
C THR A 230 -13.81 -9.34 8.07
N GLY A 231 -15.02 -9.18 8.62
CA GLY A 231 -16.21 -8.78 7.88
C GLY A 231 -16.17 -7.38 7.27
N ASN A 232 -15.29 -6.49 7.77
CA ASN A 232 -15.22 -5.08 7.35
C ASN A 232 -14.01 -4.78 6.46
N ARG A 233 -13.24 -5.81 6.08
CA ARG A 233 -11.97 -5.62 5.36
C ARG A 233 -12.17 -5.05 3.96
N ALA A 234 -13.21 -5.46 3.25
CA ALA A 234 -13.46 -4.97 1.89
C ALA A 234 -13.82 -3.48 1.89
N GLU A 235 -14.70 -3.10 2.82
CA GLU A 235 -15.18 -1.74 3.04
C GLU A 235 -14.03 -0.82 3.44
N LEU A 236 -13.15 -1.28 4.34
CA LEU A 236 -11.95 -0.54 4.70
C LEU A 236 -11.04 -0.32 3.47
N LEU A 237 -10.76 -1.36 2.69
CA LEU A 237 -9.87 -1.27 1.54
C LEU A 237 -10.44 -0.39 0.42
N ALA A 238 -11.76 -0.27 0.31
CA ALA A 238 -12.43 0.61 -0.65
C ALA A 238 -12.18 2.09 -0.36
N LEU A 239 -11.91 2.48 0.90
CA LEU A 239 -11.59 3.86 1.26
C LEU A 239 -10.30 4.38 0.60
N ARG A 240 -9.44 3.51 0.06
CA ARG A 240 -8.29 3.96 -0.75
C ARG A 240 -8.72 4.69 -2.02
N TYR A 241 -9.94 4.49 -2.50
CA TYR A 241 -10.45 5.23 -3.65
C TYR A 241 -11.18 6.52 -3.25
N ASP A 242 -11.40 6.73 -1.95
CA ASP A 242 -11.90 7.99 -1.44
C ASP A 242 -10.73 9.00 -1.35
N PRO A 243 -10.83 10.16 -2.01
CA PRO A 243 -9.73 11.12 -2.04
C PRO A 243 -9.41 11.71 -0.66
N GLN A 244 -10.43 11.93 0.18
CA GLN A 244 -10.22 12.50 1.51
C GLN A 244 -9.49 11.50 2.41
N ALA A 245 -9.99 10.28 2.49
CA ALA A 245 -9.37 9.20 3.24
C ALA A 245 -7.94 8.94 2.76
N SER A 246 -7.70 8.95 1.45
CA SER A 246 -6.36 8.76 0.89
C SER A 246 -5.37 9.85 1.30
N ILE A 247 -5.74 11.13 1.16
CA ILE A 247 -4.85 12.25 1.51
C ILE A 247 -4.57 12.26 3.02
N LEU A 248 -5.60 12.05 3.85
CA LEU A 248 -5.44 11.95 5.30
C LEU A 248 -4.59 10.73 5.69
N GLY A 249 -4.77 9.60 5.01
CA GLY A 249 -3.93 8.42 5.17
C GLY A 249 -2.47 8.67 4.80
N VAL A 250 -2.18 9.46 3.75
CA VAL A 250 -0.81 9.83 3.37
C VAL A 250 -0.18 10.65 4.49
N ALA A 251 -0.92 11.62 5.03
CA ALA A 251 -0.43 12.44 6.12
C ALA A 251 -0.16 11.62 7.39
N ASP A 252 -1.09 10.75 7.78
CA ASP A 252 -0.91 9.91 8.97
C ASP A 252 0.26 8.93 8.80
N LEU A 253 0.43 8.33 7.63
CA LEU A 253 1.57 7.44 7.34
C LEU A 253 2.89 8.20 7.33
N ALA A 254 2.93 9.37 6.69
CA ALA A 254 4.09 10.25 6.68
C ALA A 254 4.49 10.62 8.11
N LYS A 255 3.53 11.03 8.95
CA LYS A 255 3.78 11.34 10.37
C LYS A 255 4.32 10.14 11.12
N CYS A 256 3.67 8.98 11.00
CA CYS A 256 4.11 7.73 11.65
C CYS A 256 5.55 7.37 11.26
N ASN A 257 5.91 7.53 9.99
CA ASN A 257 7.26 7.26 9.50
C ASN A 257 8.27 8.26 10.04
N LEU A 258 7.98 9.57 9.96
CA LEU A 258 8.86 10.62 10.48
C LEU A 258 9.14 10.44 11.97
N ASP A 259 8.09 10.27 12.80
CA ASP A 259 8.25 10.09 14.25
C ASP A 259 9.14 8.88 14.58
N ARG A 260 9.03 7.79 13.81
CA ARG A 260 9.84 6.58 14.00
C ARG A 260 11.26 6.71 13.48
N LEU A 261 11.49 7.52 12.44
CA LEU A 261 12.83 7.88 11.98
C LEU A 261 13.54 8.74 13.02
N GLU A 262 12.84 9.72 13.61
CA GLU A 262 13.36 10.58 14.69
C GLU A 262 13.69 9.77 15.94
N LYS A 263 12.79 8.87 16.35
CA LYS A 263 13.06 7.93 17.44
C LYS A 263 14.28 7.04 17.17
N GLY A 264 14.62 6.82 15.90
CA GLY A 264 15.82 6.13 15.45
C GLY A 264 17.08 7.00 15.36
N GLY A 265 17.01 8.28 15.75
CA GLY A 265 18.13 9.22 15.73
C GLY A 265 18.32 10.00 14.42
N VAL A 266 17.41 9.85 13.45
CA VAL A 266 17.50 10.58 12.18
C VAL A 266 16.85 11.96 12.32
N ARG A 267 17.57 13.03 11.98
CA ARG A 267 17.01 14.39 11.94
C ARG A 267 16.27 14.59 10.62
N VAL A 268 14.96 14.49 10.64
CA VAL A 268 14.11 14.58 9.43
C VAL A 268 13.25 15.85 9.36
N ARG A 269 13.23 16.67 10.42
CA ARG A 269 12.43 17.91 10.50
C ARG A 269 13.30 19.17 10.47
N THR A 270 14.34 19.21 9.65
CA THR A 270 15.23 20.38 9.55
C THR A 270 14.62 21.50 8.71
N ASP A 271 13.87 21.14 7.68
CA ASP A 271 13.22 22.03 6.73
C ASP A 271 12.13 21.25 5.97
N ALA A 272 11.28 21.95 5.21
CA ALA A 272 10.14 21.35 4.53
C ALA A 272 10.55 20.34 3.44
N GLU A 273 11.67 20.58 2.76
CA GLU A 273 12.17 19.70 1.71
C GLU A 273 12.71 18.40 2.31
N THR A 274 13.59 18.47 3.31
CA THR A 274 14.13 17.31 4.02
C THR A 274 13.01 16.47 4.65
N LEU A 275 12.02 17.14 5.24
CA LEU A 275 10.84 16.49 5.80
C LEU A 275 10.05 15.74 4.73
N ALA A 276 9.76 16.38 3.60
CA ALA A 276 8.99 15.77 2.50
C ALA A 276 9.74 14.57 1.92
N LYS A 277 11.05 14.69 1.70
CA LYS A 277 11.89 13.62 1.18
C LYS A 277 11.98 12.44 2.14
N ALA A 278 12.14 12.69 3.45
CA ALA A 278 12.17 11.63 4.47
C ALA A 278 10.81 10.93 4.60
N ALA A 279 9.71 11.68 4.58
CA ALA A 279 8.36 11.13 4.55
C ALA A 279 8.13 10.26 3.31
N TYR A 280 8.52 10.74 2.14
CA TYR A 280 8.45 9.98 0.89
C TYR A 280 9.30 8.72 0.93
N LEU A 281 10.54 8.77 1.42
CA LEU A 281 11.40 7.58 1.57
C LEU A 281 10.74 6.52 2.44
N GLY A 282 10.19 6.93 3.59
CA GLY A 282 9.45 6.02 4.46
C GLY A 282 8.20 5.44 3.79
N HIS A 283 7.48 6.26 3.02
CA HIS A 283 6.31 5.86 2.24
C HIS A 283 6.67 4.96 1.04
N HIS A 284 7.84 5.10 0.44
CA HIS A 284 8.18 4.40 -0.79
C HIS A 284 8.94 3.09 -0.54
N LEU A 285 9.85 3.08 0.45
CA LEU A 285 10.65 1.91 0.79
C LEU A 285 10.06 1.09 1.95
N GLY A 286 9.15 1.69 2.72
CA GLY A 286 8.84 1.25 4.07
C GLY A 286 9.93 1.67 5.07
N LEU A 287 9.53 1.80 6.33
CA LEU A 287 10.37 2.33 7.40
C LEU A 287 11.72 1.60 7.59
N GLY A 288 11.73 0.27 7.50
CA GLY A 288 12.93 -0.53 7.74
C GLY A 288 14.04 -0.26 6.71
N ASP A 289 13.68 -0.26 5.43
CA ASP A 289 14.61 0.01 4.34
C ASP A 289 14.95 1.49 4.25
N ALA A 290 14.01 2.40 4.56
CA ALA A 290 14.28 3.84 4.68
C ALA A 290 15.34 4.14 5.74
N ARG A 291 15.29 3.50 6.91
CA ARG A 291 16.31 3.66 7.96
C ARG A 291 17.70 3.25 7.47
N LYS A 292 17.81 2.07 6.86
CA LYS A 292 19.07 1.57 6.28
C LYS A 292 19.59 2.51 5.19
N PHE A 293 18.69 2.95 4.32
CA PHE A 293 19.00 3.91 3.26
C PHE A 293 19.59 5.22 3.81
N LEU A 294 19.01 5.74 4.89
CA LEU A 294 19.47 6.98 5.54
C LEU A 294 20.77 6.77 6.33
N SER A 295 21.05 5.55 6.81
CA SER A 295 22.23 5.22 7.62
C SER A 295 23.44 4.68 6.84
N GLY A 296 23.46 4.78 5.51
CA GLY A 296 24.63 4.40 4.69
C GLY A 296 24.36 3.41 3.55
N GLY A 297 23.13 2.91 3.41
CA GLY A 297 22.73 2.12 2.25
C GLY A 297 21.95 0.85 2.59
N ILE A 298 21.33 0.28 1.57
CA ILE A 298 20.62 -0.99 1.64
C ILE A 298 21.56 -2.09 1.13
N ASP A 299 21.48 -3.30 1.69
CA ASP A 299 22.20 -4.47 1.21
C ASP A 299 22.06 -4.66 -0.31
N SER A 300 23.12 -5.10 -1.00
CA SER A 300 23.21 -5.18 -2.46
C SER A 300 22.13 -6.08 -3.08
N GLY A 301 21.84 -7.22 -2.45
CA GLY A 301 20.79 -8.14 -2.91
C GLY A 301 19.41 -7.49 -2.83
N ARG A 302 19.13 -6.85 -1.69
CA ARG A 302 17.88 -6.09 -1.47
C ARG A 302 17.76 -4.87 -2.39
N ALA A 303 18.85 -4.13 -2.61
CA ALA A 303 18.89 -2.96 -3.49
C ALA A 303 18.59 -3.33 -4.96
N ARG A 304 19.15 -4.44 -5.45
CA ARG A 304 18.81 -4.98 -6.78
C ARG A 304 17.34 -5.35 -6.89
N MET A 305 16.79 -6.03 -5.88
CA MET A 305 15.38 -6.41 -5.85
C MET A 305 14.46 -5.18 -5.89
N LEU A 306 14.74 -4.17 -5.06
CA LEU A 306 13.95 -2.93 -5.02
C LEU A 306 14.03 -2.19 -6.34
N LEU A 307 15.23 -1.99 -6.88
CA LEU A 307 15.42 -1.29 -8.15
C LEU A 307 14.67 -1.98 -9.29
N SER A 308 14.77 -3.31 -9.41
CA SER A 308 14.02 -4.07 -10.42
C SER A 308 12.50 -3.98 -10.25
N ALA A 309 12.00 -3.96 -9.01
CA ALA A 309 10.58 -3.76 -8.75
C ALA A 309 10.12 -2.36 -9.18
N GLN A 310 10.94 -1.34 -8.91
CA GLN A 310 10.62 0.07 -9.15
C GLN A 310 10.66 0.46 -10.62
N ILE A 311 11.73 0.09 -11.35
CA ILE A 311 11.96 0.53 -12.74
C ILE A 311 12.00 -0.62 -13.76
N GLY A 312 11.73 -1.85 -13.34
CA GLY A 312 11.80 -3.02 -14.19
C GLY A 312 13.21 -3.61 -14.29
N SER A 313 13.27 -4.93 -14.51
CA SER A 313 14.53 -5.70 -14.45
C SER A 313 15.58 -5.24 -15.47
N SER A 314 15.17 -4.87 -16.68
CA SER A 314 16.09 -4.46 -17.75
C SER A 314 16.78 -3.12 -17.42
N ALA A 315 16.00 -2.11 -17.03
CA ALA A 315 16.55 -0.80 -16.64
C ALA A 315 17.39 -0.90 -15.36
N ALA A 316 16.98 -1.74 -14.40
CA ALA A 316 17.77 -2.02 -13.21
C ALA A 316 19.12 -2.65 -13.56
N ALA A 317 19.14 -3.68 -14.43
CA ALA A 317 20.38 -4.34 -14.84
C ALA A 317 21.36 -3.37 -15.52
N GLN A 318 20.88 -2.50 -16.42
CA GLN A 318 21.71 -1.49 -17.08
C GLN A 318 22.34 -0.50 -16.10
N ARG A 319 21.57 0.00 -15.13
CA ARG A 319 22.06 0.93 -14.10
C ARG A 319 23.08 0.28 -13.17
N ILE A 320 22.82 -0.97 -12.77
CA ILE A 320 23.73 -1.75 -11.93
C ILE A 320 25.05 -1.98 -12.68
N ALA A 321 25.00 -2.37 -13.95
CA ALA A 321 26.19 -2.56 -14.76
C ALA A 321 26.99 -1.25 -14.93
N SER A 322 26.31 -0.12 -15.11
CA SER A 322 26.95 1.19 -15.26
C SER A 322 27.61 1.68 -13.97
N THR A 323 27.04 1.34 -12.82
CA THR A 323 27.55 1.79 -11.51
C THR A 323 28.55 0.79 -10.90
N GLY A 324 28.53 -0.47 -11.33
CA GLY A 324 29.30 -1.57 -10.75
C GLY A 324 28.78 -2.10 -9.42
N ASP A 325 27.84 -1.40 -8.78
CA ASP A 325 27.27 -1.76 -7.49
C ASP A 325 25.76 -1.48 -7.42
N ALA A 326 25.00 -2.46 -6.94
CA ALA A 326 23.54 -2.36 -6.89
C ALA A 326 23.04 -1.41 -5.80
N THR A 327 23.77 -1.30 -4.69
CA THR A 327 23.42 -0.39 -3.61
C THR A 327 23.55 1.07 -4.06
N GLN A 328 24.66 1.41 -4.73
CA GLN A 328 24.88 2.73 -5.30
C GLN A 328 23.93 3.02 -6.45
N ALA A 329 23.69 2.07 -7.36
CA ALA A 329 22.75 2.25 -8.47
C ALA A 329 21.32 2.58 -7.97
N HIS A 330 20.83 1.83 -6.98
CA HIS A 330 19.54 2.10 -6.34
C HIS A 330 19.52 3.46 -5.64
N ARG A 331 20.58 3.79 -4.89
CA ARG A 331 20.68 5.07 -4.17
C ARG A 331 20.67 6.26 -5.12
N GLN A 332 21.51 6.25 -6.15
CA GLN A 332 21.59 7.33 -7.13
C GLN A 332 20.27 7.52 -7.87
N TRP A 333 19.64 6.41 -8.29
CA TRP A 333 18.34 6.48 -8.95
C TRP A 333 17.27 7.08 -8.04
N LEU A 334 17.15 6.60 -6.80
CA LEU A 334 16.09 7.04 -5.88
C LEU A 334 16.28 8.49 -5.45
N LEU A 335 17.50 8.91 -5.14
CA LEU A 335 17.78 10.33 -4.81
C LEU A 335 17.44 11.23 -6.00
N GLY A 336 17.88 10.87 -7.21
CA GLY A 336 17.56 11.65 -8.40
C GLY A 336 16.05 11.68 -8.70
N PHE A 337 15.33 10.59 -8.45
CA PHE A 337 13.87 10.57 -8.56
C PHE A 337 13.22 11.53 -7.56
N ILE A 338 13.60 11.43 -6.29
CA ILE A 338 13.08 12.25 -5.20
C ILE A 338 13.33 13.74 -5.47
N ASP A 339 14.54 14.11 -5.87
CA ASP A 339 14.90 15.51 -6.16
C ASP A 339 14.09 16.11 -7.30
N ARG A 340 13.62 15.28 -8.25
CA ARG A 340 12.76 15.73 -9.35
C ARG A 340 11.28 15.77 -8.97
N ARG A 341 10.80 14.82 -8.16
CA ARG A 341 9.37 14.61 -7.93
C ARG A 341 8.86 15.17 -6.61
N ILE A 342 9.70 15.28 -5.59
CA ILE A 342 9.32 15.76 -4.27
C ILE A 342 9.76 17.23 -4.16
N ARG A 343 8.89 18.13 -4.64
CA ARG A 343 9.12 19.58 -4.68
C ARG A 343 8.01 20.32 -3.95
N PRO A 344 8.06 20.44 -2.61
CA PRO A 344 7.06 21.18 -1.85
C PRO A 344 6.87 22.62 -2.35
N ASP A 345 7.94 23.30 -2.76
CA ASP A 345 7.88 24.67 -3.26
C ASP A 345 7.03 24.83 -4.53
N ALA A 346 6.88 23.77 -5.34
CA ALA A 346 5.99 23.80 -6.50
C ALA A 346 4.51 23.96 -6.10
N PHE A 347 4.18 23.62 -4.86
CA PHE A 347 2.85 23.71 -4.27
C PHE A 347 2.72 24.88 -3.29
N ALA A 348 3.83 25.55 -2.94
CA ALA A 348 3.83 26.72 -2.07
C ALA A 348 3.48 27.99 -2.85
N SER A 349 2.71 28.89 -2.23
CA SER A 349 2.40 30.23 -2.76
C SER A 349 3.61 31.14 -2.76
#